data_AF-A0A3C1BE03-F1
#
_entry.id   AF-A0A3C1BE03-F1
#
_cell.length_a   1.000
_cell.length_b   1.000
_cell.length_c   1.000
_cell.angle_alpha   90.00
_cell.angle_beta   90.00
_cell.angle_gamma   90.00
#
_symmetry.space_group_name_H-M   'P 1'
#
loop_
_entity.id
_entity.type
_entity.pdbx_description
1 polymer ?
#
loop_
_entity_poly.entity_id
_entity_poly.type
_entity_poly.pdbx_seq_one_letter_code
_entity_poly.pdbx_strand_id
1 'polypeptide(L)' 'MDLDDNNVPESILWESTDAQSKEALPVKSMMLALWDQNYTNTLRIDLWTKDMPVDEMKQFFYE' A
#
# COMPACT_ATOMS: atom_id res chain seq x y z
N MET A 1 -8.70 5.24 5.84
CA MET A 1 -7.32 5.08 6.31
C MET A 1 -7.26 5.73 7.66
N ASP A 2 -7.01 4.93 8.69
CA ASP A 2 -6.76 5.42 10.04
C ASP A 2 -5.24 5.44 10.25
N LEU A 3 -4.73 6.54 10.79
CA LEU A 3 -3.31 6.79 11.02
C LEU A 3 -3.07 6.89 12.54
N ASP A 4 -1.94 6.35 13.00
CA ASP A 4 -1.49 6.55 14.38
C ASP A 4 -0.80 7.91 14.58
N ASP A 5 -0.41 8.22 15.82
CA ASP A 5 0.27 9.48 16.19
C ASP A 5 1.61 9.70 15.44
N ASN A 6 2.19 8.66 14.84
CA ASN A 6 3.41 8.72 14.04
C ASN A 6 3.14 8.71 12.53
N ASN A 7 1.88 8.89 12.10
CA ASN A 7 1.43 8.79 10.71
C ASN A 7 1.65 7.39 10.09
N VAL A 8 1.63 6.33 10.91
CA VAL A 8 1.67 4.95 10.41
C VAL A 8 0.24 4.48 10.15
N PRO A 9 -0.05 3.89 8.98
CA PRO A 9 -1.37 3.31 8.70
C PRO A 9 -1.71 2.17 9.67
N GLU A 10 -2.84 2.28 10.36
CA GLU A 10 -3.42 1.18 11.13
C GLU A 10 -4.18 0.22 10.20
N SER A 11 -4.93 0.75 9.23
CA SER A 11 -5.72 -0.03 8.30
C SER A 11 -5.62 0.52 6.86
N ILE A 12 -5.45 -0.39 5.90
CA ILE A 12 -5.54 -0.09 4.47
C ILE A 12 -6.75 -0.83 3.91
N LEU A 13 -7.66 -0.08 3.29
CA LEU A 13 -8.82 -0.61 2.58
C LEU A 13 -8.63 -0.35 1.09
N TRP A 14 -8.76 -1.40 0.29
CA TRP A 14 -8.67 -1.35 -1.16
C TRP A 14 -10.03 -1.60 -1.79
N GLU A 15 -10.45 -0.71 -2.68
CA GLU A 15 -11.63 -0.89 -3.52
C GLU A 15 -11.25 -0.72 -4.99
N SER A 16 -11.88 -1.50 -5.85
CA SER A 16 -11.77 -1.33 -7.30
C SER A 16 -13.16 -1.43 -7.90
N THR A 17 -13.48 -0.51 -8.80
CA THR A 17 -14.77 -0.50 -9.51
C THR A 17 -14.93 -1.69 -10.46
N ASP A 18 -13.83 -2.37 -10.79
CA ASP A 18 -13.77 -3.57 -11.64
C ASP A 18 -13.53 -4.86 -10.83
N ALA A 19 -13.43 -4.78 -9.50
CA ALA A 19 -13.33 -5.97 -8.67
C ALA A 19 -14.66 -6.72 -8.60
N GLN A 20 -14.59 -8.06 -8.54
CA GLN A 20 -15.78 -8.90 -8.30
C GLN A 20 -16.47 -8.56 -6.97
N SER A 21 -15.71 -8.10 -5.98
CA SER A 21 -16.23 -7.57 -4.72
C SER A 21 -16.51 -6.08 -4.85
N LYS A 22 -17.74 -5.66 -4.54
CA LYS A 22 -18.12 -4.25 -4.44
C LYS A 22 -17.78 -3.60 -3.09
N GLU A 23 -17.35 -4.41 -2.13
CA GLU A 23 -16.95 -3.94 -0.81
C GLU A 23 -15.45 -3.70 -0.75
N ALA A 24 -15.06 -2.66 -0.01
CA ALA A 24 -13.66 -2.37 0.26
C ALA A 24 -13.03 -3.51 1.05
N LEU A 25 -11.90 -4.03 0.56
CA LEU A 25 -11.20 -5.17 1.12
C LEU A 25 -10.04 -4.71 2.01
N PRO A 26 -9.87 -5.26 3.22
CA PRO A 26 -8.70 -4.99 4.04
C PRO A 26 -7.46 -5.62 3.41
N VAL A 27 -6.39 -4.83 3.30
CA VAL A 27 -5.08 -5.27 2.83
C VAL A 27 -4.00 -4.85 3.83
N LYS A 28 -2.92 -5.63 3.91
CA LYS A 28 -1.80 -5.34 4.81
C LYS A 28 -0.73 -4.43 4.21
N SER A 29 -0.69 -4.31 2.89
CA SER A 29 0.30 -3.51 2.18
C SER A 29 -0.19 -3.10 0.80
N MET A 30 0.40 -2.03 0.27
CA MET A 30 0.13 -1.50 -1.05
C MET A 30 1.41 -0.86 -1.60
N MET A 31 1.78 -1.22 -2.83
CA MET A 31 2.86 -0.58 -3.56
C MET A 31 2.26 0.30 -4.66
N LEU A 32 2.58 1.59 -4.64
CA LEU A 32 2.17 2.56 -5.65
C LEU A 32 3.39 3.05 -6.41
N ALA A 33 3.45 2.77 -7.70
CA ALA A 33 4.47 3.27 -8.61
C ALA A 33 3.81 4.18 -9.66
N LEU A 34 4.34 5.39 -9.78
CA LEU A 34 3.86 6.43 -10.69
C LEU A 34 5.01 6.84 -11.61
N TRP A 35 4.71 7.01 -12.89
CA TRP A 35 5.65 7.60 -13.83
C TRP A 35 5.33 9.08 -14.01
N ASP A 36 6.25 9.96 -13.64
CA ASP A 36 6.12 11.39 -13.89
C ASP A 36 6.86 11.73 -15.18
N GLN A 37 6.09 12.03 -16.22
CA GLN A 37 6.64 12.41 -17.53
C GLN A 37 7.37 13.77 -17.52
N ASN A 38 6.99 14.68 -16.62
CA ASN A 38 7.58 16.03 -16.58
C ASN A 38 9.00 16.00 -15.99
N TYR A 39 9.22 15.15 -14.99
CA TYR A 39 10.51 14.99 -14.33
C TYR A 39 11.28 13.75 -14.81
N THR A 40 10.69 12.97 -15.73
CA THR A 40 11.26 11.74 -16.30
C THR A 40 11.80 10.80 -15.21
N ASN A 41 10.98 10.59 -14.18
CA ASN A 41 11.33 9.77 -13.05
C ASN A 41 10.14 8.92 -12.58
N THR A 42 10.46 7.86 -11.85
CA THR A 42 9.48 7.01 -11.19
C THR A 42 9.37 7.45 -9.73
N LEU A 43 8.15 7.76 -9.30
CA LEU A 43 7.81 7.94 -7.89
C LEU A 43 7.29 6.61 -7.37
N ARG A 44 7.85 6.13 -6.25
CA ARG A 44 7.42 4.90 -5.60
C ARG A 44 7.05 5.21 -4.15
N ILE A 45 5.89 4.73 -3.74
CA ILE A 45 5.40 4.80 -2.37
C ILE A 45 5.04 3.37 -1.96
N ASP A 46 5.77 2.84 -0.98
CA ASP A 46 5.47 1.57 -0.34
C ASP A 46 4.72 1.85 0.97
N LEU A 47 3.49 1.35 1.09
CA LEU A 47 2.67 1.47 2.30
C LEU A 47 2.49 0.07 2.91
N TRP A 48 2.72 -0.04 4.22
CA TRP A 48 2.42 -1.24 5.00
C TRP A 48 1.68 -0.86 6.29
N THR A 49 0.80 -1.75 6.74
CA THR A 49 0.14 -1.59 8.04
C THR A 49 1.12 -1.89 9.18
N LYS A 50 0.89 -1.27 10.34
CA LYS A 50 1.69 -1.48 11.55
C LYS A 50 1.76 -2.96 11.99
N ASP A 51 0.69 -3.70 11.76
CA ASP A 51 0.56 -5.10 12.17
C ASP A 51 1.18 -6.10 11.18
N MET A 52 1.81 -5.62 10.10
CA MET A 52 2.49 -6.50 9.15
C MET A 52 3.75 -7.10 9.82
N PRO A 53 3.87 -8.44 9.94
CA PRO A 53 5.08 -9.06 10.47
C PRO A 53 6.28 -8.75 9.59
N VAL A 54 7.45 -8.52 10.20
CA VAL A 54 8.72 -8.26 9.48
C VAL A 54 9.06 -9.36 8.47
N ASP A 55 8.66 -10.61 8.72
CA ASP A 55 8.87 -11.71 7.79
C ASP A 55 7.95 -11.64 6.55
N GLU A 56 6.75 -11.09 6.66
CA GLU A 56 5.87 -10.79 5.51
C GLU A 56 6.43 -9.59 4.72
N MET A 57 7.03 -8.60 5.39
CA MET A 57 7.65 -7.45 4.72
C MET A 57 8.81 -7.88 3.79
N LYS A 58 9.59 -8.90 4.17
CA LYS A 58 10.68 -9.40 3.33
C LYS A 58 10.20 -9.89 1.96
N GLN A 59 8.97 -10.42 1.84
CA GLN A 59 8.43 -10.84 0.55
C GLN A 59 8.25 -9.67 -0.43
N PHE A 60 8.14 -8.42 0.04
CA PHE A 60 8.09 -7.22 -0.80
C PHE A 60 9.48 -6.72 -1.25
N PHE A 61 10.56 -7.14 -0.58
CA PHE A 61 11.93 -6.76 -0.93
C PHE A 61 12.63 -7.77 -1.85
N TYR A 62 12.15 -9.01 -1.89
CA TYR A 62 12.61 -10.01 -2.85
C TYR A 62 11.81 -9.87 -4.16
N GLU A 63 12.22 -8.92 -5.00
CA GLU A 63 12.04 -8.98 -6.47
C GLU A 63 13.25 -9.63 -7.12
#